data_AF-A0A7C0W029-F1
#
_entry.id   AF-A0A7C0W029-F1
#
_cell.length_a   1.000
_cell.length_b   1.000
_cell.length_c   1.000
_cell.angle_alpha   90.00
_cell.angle_beta   90.00
_cell.angle_gamma   90.00
#
_symmetry.space_group_name_H-M   'P 1'
#
loop_
_entity.id
_entity.type
_entity.pdbx_description
1 polymer ?
#
loop_
_entity_poly.entity_id
_entity_poly.type
_entity_poly.pdbx_seq_one_letter_code
_entity_poly.pdbx_strand_id
1 'polypeptide(L)'
;MNFDPLYFPYPSRRIVVYAQNGMVATSQYLAAQAGLEILKKGGNAIDAAITTAACLTVVEPTSNGIGGDAFALIWNRGKLHGLNA
;
A
#
# COMPACT_ATOMS: atom_id res chain seq x y z
N MET A 1 1.97 37.73 11.50
CA MET A 1 1.31 36.72 10.65
C MET A 1 2.04 35.41 10.86
N ASN A 2 1.33 34.35 11.29
CA ASN A 2 1.94 33.03 11.40
C ASN A 2 1.86 32.36 10.03
N PHE A 3 3.00 31.96 9.48
CA PHE A 3 3.09 31.15 8.27
C PHE A 3 2.71 29.71 8.61
N ASP A 4 1.63 29.20 8.02
CA ASP A 4 1.21 27.80 8.15
C ASP A 4 1.33 27.09 6.79
N PRO A 5 2.33 26.21 6.60
CA PRO A 5 2.51 25.48 5.35
C PRO A 5 1.50 24.34 5.14
N LEU A 6 0.71 23.98 6.16
CA LEU A 6 -0.31 22.92 6.09
C LEU A 6 -1.71 23.47 5.81
N TYR A 7 -1.85 24.79 5.68
CA TYR A 7 -3.09 25.40 5.23
C TYR A 7 -3.25 25.27 3.71
N PHE A 8 -4.29 24.55 3.28
CA PHE A 8 -4.61 24.32 1.86
C PHE A 8 -5.85 25.13 1.43
N PRO A 9 -5.71 26.40 1.00
CA PRO A 9 -6.85 27.28 0.70
C PRO A 9 -7.62 26.95 -0.59
N TYR A 10 -7.01 26.14 -1.48
CA TYR A 10 -7.56 25.84 -2.79
C TYR A 10 -7.96 24.37 -2.90
N PRO A 11 -9.07 24.05 -3.59
CA PRO A 11 -9.45 22.67 -3.82
C PRO A 11 -8.42 21.95 -4.69
N SER A 12 -8.15 20.69 -4.37
CA SER A 12 -7.33 19.78 -5.17
C SER A 12 -8.18 18.64 -5.73
N ARG A 13 -7.72 18.02 -6.83
CA ARG A 13 -8.41 16.90 -7.49
C ARG A 13 -7.43 15.74 -7.68
N ARG A 14 -7.84 14.54 -7.26
CA ARG A 14 -7.18 13.28 -7.64
C ARG A 14 -7.97 12.62 -8.76
N ILE A 15 -7.28 12.22 -9.81
CA ILE A 15 -7.85 11.42 -10.90
C ILE A 15 -7.63 9.93 -10.62
N VAL A 16 -8.47 9.09 -11.22
CA VAL A 16 -8.30 7.64 -11.18
C VAL A 16 -6.98 7.28 -11.86
N VAL A 17 -6.17 6.45 -11.19
CA VAL A 17 -4.94 5.89 -11.75
C VAL A 17 -5.27 4.56 -12.42
N TYR A 18 -4.74 4.34 -13.63
CA TYR A 18 -4.94 3.11 -14.40
C TYR A 18 -3.61 2.38 -14.56
N ALA A 19 -3.65 1.04 -14.55
CA ALA A 19 -2.49 0.19 -14.80
C ALA A 19 -2.91 -1.15 -15.41
N GLN A 20 -2.05 -1.76 -16.22
CA GLN A 20 -2.30 -3.06 -16.86
C GLN A 20 -1.55 -4.22 -16.17
N ASN A 21 -0.28 -4.01 -15.79
CA ASN A 21 0.60 -5.08 -15.32
C ASN A 21 0.73 -5.17 -13.79
N GLY A 22 0.28 -4.14 -13.06
CA GLY A 22 0.35 -4.12 -11.61
C GLY A 22 0.00 -2.76 -11.03
N MET A 23 -0.61 -2.76 -9.86
CA MET A 23 -0.95 -1.56 -9.08
C MET A 23 -0.79 -1.86 -7.60
N VAL A 24 -0.23 -0.91 -6.86
CA VAL A 24 -0.13 -0.96 -5.39
C VAL A 24 -0.71 0.34 -4.84
N ALA A 25 -1.65 0.23 -3.90
CA ALA A 25 -2.28 1.36 -3.24
C ALA A 25 -2.25 1.16 -1.73
N THR A 26 -1.75 2.15 -1.01
CA THR A 26 -1.61 2.14 0.45
C THR A 26 -1.49 3.58 0.99
N SER A 27 -1.58 3.77 2.29
CA SER A 27 -1.48 5.06 3.01
C SER A 27 -0.10 5.71 2.88
N GLN A 28 0.98 4.91 2.84
CA GLN A 28 2.35 5.41 2.72
C GLN A 28 2.95 5.22 1.32
N TYR A 29 3.44 6.31 0.73
CA TYR A 29 3.99 6.31 -0.62
C TYR A 29 5.25 5.43 -0.75
N LEU A 30 6.11 5.38 0.28
CA LEU A 30 7.29 4.49 0.28
C LEU A 30 6.91 3.01 0.32
N ALA A 31 5.84 2.65 1.02
CA ALA A 31 5.33 1.28 1.05
C ALA A 31 4.66 0.89 -0.29
N ALA A 32 4.01 1.84 -0.97
CA ALA A 32 3.52 1.65 -2.34
C ALA A 32 4.68 1.41 -3.31
N GLN A 33 5.76 2.18 -3.18
CA GLN A 33 6.98 2.00 -3.99
C GLN A 33 7.64 0.65 -3.73
N ALA A 34 7.76 0.21 -2.47
CA ALA A 34 8.32 -1.09 -2.14
C ALA A 34 7.54 -2.25 -2.81
N GLY A 35 6.20 -2.18 -2.77
CA GLY A 35 5.34 -3.14 -3.47
C GLY A 35 5.51 -3.07 -4.99
N LEU A 36 5.68 -1.87 -5.57
CA LEU A 36 5.93 -1.72 -7.01
C LEU A 36 7.29 -2.29 -7.42
N GLU A 37 8.32 -2.12 -6.60
CA GLU A 37 9.67 -2.65 -6.85
C GLU A 37 9.69 -4.19 -6.86
N ILE A 38 8.93 -4.86 -5.99
CA ILE A 38 8.85 -6.32 -6.04
C ILE A 38 8.08 -6.81 -7.27
N LEU A 39 7.04 -6.10 -7.71
CA LEU A 39 6.37 -6.39 -9.00
C LEU A 39 7.34 -6.27 -10.18
N LYS A 40 8.16 -5.21 -10.22
CA LYS A 40 9.19 -5.04 -11.26
C LYS A 40 10.24 -6.16 -11.26
N LYS A 41 10.51 -6.75 -10.09
CA LYS A 41 11.43 -7.89 -9.92
C LYS A 41 10.78 -9.25 -10.26
N GLY A 42 9.57 -9.26 -10.81
CA GLY A 42 8.86 -10.47 -11.21
C GLY A 42 7.97 -11.07 -10.11
N GLY A 43 7.79 -10.37 -8.98
CA GLY A 43 6.83 -10.75 -7.95
C GLY A 43 5.39 -10.59 -8.44
N ASN A 44 4.49 -11.33 -7.83
CA ASN A 44 3.04 -11.24 -8.08
C ASN A 44 2.35 -10.27 -7.09
N ALA A 45 1.03 -10.14 -7.17
CA ALA A 45 0.25 -9.24 -6.31
C ALA A 45 0.32 -9.61 -4.81
N ILE A 46 0.51 -10.89 -4.47
CA ILE A 46 0.66 -11.37 -3.10
C ILE A 46 2.05 -10.98 -2.56
N ASP A 47 3.11 -11.15 -3.37
CA ASP A 47 4.46 -10.71 -3.00
C ASP A 47 4.50 -9.19 -2.77
N ALA A 48 3.80 -8.43 -3.62
CA ALA A 48 3.62 -6.99 -3.47
C ALA A 48 2.90 -6.63 -2.17
N ALA A 49 1.79 -7.32 -1.84
CA ALA A 49 1.05 -7.09 -0.62
C ALA A 49 1.91 -7.34 0.64
N ILE A 50 2.66 -8.45 0.68
CA ILE A 50 3.54 -8.78 1.81
C ILE A 50 4.67 -7.75 1.94
N THR A 51 5.30 -7.37 0.82
CA THR A 51 6.37 -6.36 0.81
C THR A 51 5.87 -5.00 1.30
N THR A 52 4.70 -4.59 0.84
CA THR A 52 4.06 -3.33 1.28
C THR A 52 3.68 -3.39 2.76
N ALA A 53 3.10 -4.50 3.24
CA ALA A 53 2.73 -4.66 4.64
C ALA A 53 3.97 -4.64 5.56
N ALA A 54 5.04 -5.36 5.18
CA ALA A 54 6.29 -5.33 5.91
C ALA A 54 6.91 -3.92 5.94
N CYS A 55 6.88 -3.19 4.82
CA CYS A 55 7.37 -1.81 4.77
C CYS A 55 6.57 -0.87 5.69
N LEU A 56 5.25 -1.01 5.73
CA LEU A 56 4.37 -0.21 6.60
C LEU A 56 4.72 -0.33 8.09
N THR A 57 5.22 -1.47 8.55
CA THR A 57 5.68 -1.62 9.95
C THR A 57 6.78 -0.63 10.34
N VAL A 58 7.51 -0.08 9.35
CA VAL A 58 8.59 0.89 9.54
C VAL A 58 8.16 2.30 9.16
N VAL A 59 7.48 2.47 8.02
CA VAL A 59 7.15 3.81 7.50
C VAL A 59 5.84 4.37 8.05
N GLU A 60 5.02 3.55 8.73
CA GLU A 60 3.81 3.98 9.43
C GLU A 60 3.67 3.33 10.82
N PRO A 61 4.64 3.56 11.74
CA PRO A 61 4.66 2.87 13.03
C PRO A 61 3.52 3.28 13.96
N THR A 62 2.84 4.40 13.68
CA THR A 62 1.66 4.86 14.43
C THR A 62 0.42 4.00 14.18
N SER A 63 0.40 3.23 13.09
CA SER A 63 -0.77 2.48 12.62
C SER A 63 -0.48 1.01 12.34
N ASN A 64 0.80 0.60 12.34
CA ASN A 64 1.21 -0.75 12.00
C ASN A 64 2.46 -1.16 12.80
N GLY A 65 2.66 -2.45 13.02
CA GLY A 65 3.82 -2.98 13.72
C GLY A 65 3.92 -4.50 13.58
N ILE A 66 5.12 -5.03 13.82
CA ILE A 66 5.42 -6.47 13.68
C ILE A 66 4.63 -7.37 14.65
N GLY A 67 4.08 -6.81 15.73
CA GLY A 67 3.32 -7.54 16.74
C GLY A 67 1.80 -7.49 16.54
N GLY A 68 1.31 -6.99 15.40
CA GLY A 68 -0.11 -7.01 15.05
C GLY A 68 -0.56 -8.37 14.50
N ASP A 69 -1.84 -8.43 14.15
CA ASP A 69 -2.46 -9.52 13.39
C ASP A 69 -2.66 -9.09 11.92
N ALA A 70 -3.09 -10.02 11.07
CA ALA A 70 -3.33 -9.75 9.66
C ALA A 70 -4.54 -10.51 9.11
N PHE A 71 -5.32 -9.80 8.31
CA PHE A 71 -6.38 -10.37 7.49
C PHE A 71 -6.10 -10.13 6.01
N ALA A 72 -6.39 -11.13 5.18
CA ALA A 72 -6.27 -10.96 3.73
C ALA A 72 -7.38 -11.69 2.98
N LEU A 73 -7.89 -11.04 1.94
CA LEU A 73 -8.70 -11.65 0.89
C LEU A 73 -7.87 -11.69 -0.39
N ILE A 74 -7.57 -12.90 -0.85
CA ILE A 74 -6.65 -13.13 -1.96
C ILE A 74 -7.42 -13.82 -3.08
N TRP A 75 -7.53 -13.14 -4.22
CA TRP A 75 -8.01 -13.77 -5.45
C TRP A 75 -6.81 -14.33 -6.23
N ASN A 76 -6.81 -15.63 -6.45
CA ASN A 76 -5.76 -16.28 -7.23
C ASN A 76 -6.33 -17.45 -8.03
N ARG A 77 -5.93 -17.56 -9.30
CA ARG A 77 -6.32 -18.67 -10.20
C ARG A 77 -7.83 -18.97 -10.19
N GLY A 78 -8.66 -17.93 -10.24
CA GLY A 78 -10.12 -18.06 -10.32
C GLY A 78 -10.81 -18.45 -9.00
N LYS A 79 -10.10 -18.40 -7.87
CA LYS A 79 -10.63 -18.71 -6.55
C LYS A 79 -10.31 -17.63 -5.55
N LEU A 80 -11.27 -17.35 -4.66
CA LEU A 80 -11.09 -16.48 -3.51
C LEU A 80 -10.61 -17.28 -2.29
N HIS A 81 -9.61 -16.76 -1.60
CA HIS A 81 -9.05 -17.29 -0.37
C HIS A 81 -9.13 -16.24 0.73
N GLY A 82 -9.52 -16.64 1.94
CA GLY A 82 -9.48 -15.81 3.14
C GLY A 82 -8.38 -16.29 4.10
N LEU A 83 -7.64 -15.35 4.66
CA LEU A 83 -6.62 -15.58 5.69
C LEU A 83 -6.96 -14.75 6.93
N ASN A 84 -6.85 -15.37 8.10
CA ASN A 84 -6.97 -14.78 9.43
C ASN A 84 -5.79 -15.32 10.24
N ALA A 85 -4.84 -14.46 10.61
CA ALA A 85 -3.56 -14.83 11.20
C ALA A 85 -3.13 -13.84 12.29
#